data_AF-A0A8S4DVG9-F1
#
_entry.id   AF-A0A8S4DVG9-F1
#
_cell.length_a   1.000
_cell.length_b   1.000
_cell.length_c   1.000
_cell.angle_alpha   90.00
_cell.angle_beta   90.00
_cell.angle_gamma   90.00
#
_symmetry.space_group_name_H-M   'P 1'
#
loop_
_entity.id
_entity.type
_entity.pdbx_description
1 polymer ?
#
loop_
_entity_poly.entity_id
_entity_poly.type
_entity_poly.pdbx_seq_one_letter_code
_entity_poly.pdbx_strand_id
1 'polypeptide(L)'
;MCLTDGPVVRVCMGIEPAFYVDVAPPTYAFNPCGHMASERTVKYWSSVDIPHGTNGFHAICPFCAAPLQGSPGYVRLIFQDNLD
;
A
#
# COMPACT_ATOMS: atom_id res chain seq x y z
N MET A 1 -8.37 17.64 -7.14
CA MET A 1 -9.16 16.39 -7.19
C MET A 1 -9.31 16.02 -8.65
N CYS A 2 -8.90 14.82 -9.07
CA CYS A 2 -9.23 14.36 -10.41
C CYS A 2 -10.75 14.12 -10.47
N LEU A 3 -11.42 14.73 -11.44
CA LEU A 3 -12.88 14.66 -11.64
C LEU A 3 -13.24 13.53 -12.63
N THR A 4 -12.41 12.50 -12.70
CA THR A 4 -12.53 11.45 -13.71
C THR A 4 -13.12 10.21 -13.06
N ASP A 5 -14.10 9.57 -13.70
CA ASP A 5 -14.62 8.29 -13.24
C ASP A 5 -13.57 7.19 -13.40
N GLY A 6 -13.46 6.33 -12.38
CA GLY A 6 -12.60 5.16 -12.38
C GLY A 6 -13.36 3.94 -11.88
N PRO A 7 -12.98 2.72 -12.29
CA PRO A 7 -13.68 1.51 -11.87
C PRO A 7 -13.54 1.30 -10.36
N VAL A 8 -14.66 1.02 -9.68
CA VAL A 8 -14.65 0.56 -8.29
C VAL A 8 -14.32 -0.94 -8.30
N VAL A 9 -13.08 -1.28 -7.92
CA VAL A 9 -12.62 -2.66 -7.85
C VAL A 9 -12.49 -3.08 -6.38
N ARG A 10 -13.05 -4.24 -6.03
CA ARG A 10 -12.80 -4.84 -4.72
C ARG A 10 -11.36 -5.33 -4.68
N VAL A 11 -10.57 -4.75 -3.79
CA VAL A 11 -9.22 -5.24 -3.50
C VAL A 11 -9.33 -6.40 -2.52
N CYS A 12 -9.07 -7.61 -3.02
CA CYS A 12 -8.92 -8.80 -2.18
C CYS A 12 -7.44 -9.01 -1.89
N MET A 13 -7.06 -8.96 -0.62
CA MET A 13 -5.69 -9.20 -0.18
C MET A 13 -5.59 -10.61 0.38
N GLY A 14 -4.67 -11.41 -0.15
CA GLY A 14 -4.24 -12.63 0.53
C GLY A 14 -3.48 -12.27 1.81
N ILE A 15 -3.71 -13.02 2.89
CA ILE A 15 -2.89 -12.89 4.10
C ILE A 15 -1.64 -13.75 3.88
N GLU A 16 -0.64 -13.19 3.20
CA GLU A 16 0.69 -13.79 3.13
C GLU A 16 1.54 -13.28 4.31
N PRO A 17 1.78 -14.09 5.36
CA PRO A 17 2.37 -13.62 6.62
C PRO A 17 3.76 -12.98 6.44
N ALA A 18 4.47 -13.34 5.36
CA ALA A 18 5.79 -12.80 5.05
C ALA A 18 5.77 -11.30 4.69
N PHE A 19 4.64 -10.74 4.29
CA PHE A 19 4.54 -9.34 3.86
C PHE A 19 4.05 -8.39 4.95
N TYR A 20 3.41 -8.91 5.99
CA TYR A 20 2.89 -8.12 7.10
C TYR A 20 3.91 -8.06 8.24
N VAL A 21 4.17 -6.85 8.73
CA VAL A 21 5.10 -6.64 9.87
C VAL A 21 4.39 -6.86 11.22
N ASP A 22 3.05 -6.87 11.22
CA ASP A 22 2.20 -7.15 12.36
C ASP A 22 0.82 -7.64 11.91
N VAL A 23 -0.07 -7.87 12.88
CA VAL A 23 -1.48 -8.27 12.67
C VAL A 23 -2.46 -7.13 12.99
N ALA A 24 -2.00 -5.88 12.96
CA ALA A 24 -2.85 -4.73 13.30
C ALA A 24 -3.85 -4.43 12.17
N PRO A 25 -4.98 -3.77 12.48
CA PRO A 25 -5.98 -3.42 11.47
C PRO A 25 -5.39 -2.59 10.31
N PRO A 26 -5.90 -2.77 9.08
CA PRO A 26 -5.44 -2.02 7.92
C PRO A 26 -5.95 -0.57 7.97
N THR A 27 -5.15 0.32 8.53
CA THR A 27 -5.46 1.76 8.73
C THR A 27 -4.79 2.68 7.71
N TYR A 28 -3.98 2.11 6.81
CA TYR A 28 -3.25 2.81 5.76
C TYR A 28 -3.40 2.10 4.43
N ALA A 29 -3.13 2.80 3.34
CA ALA A 29 -3.05 2.25 2.00
C ALA A 29 -1.78 2.73 1.26
N PHE A 30 -1.18 1.85 0.47
CA PHE A 30 -0.09 2.21 -0.44
C PHE A 30 -0.61 3.08 -1.59
N ASN A 31 0.15 4.10 -1.99
CA ASN A 31 -0.18 4.98 -3.12
C ASN A 31 0.72 4.64 -4.32
N PRO A 32 0.19 4.39 -5.52
CA PRO A 32 -1.21 4.57 -5.96
C PRO A 32 -2.08 3.31 -5.94
N CYS A 33 -1.54 2.13 -5.58
CA CYS A 33 -2.26 0.88 -5.79
C CYS A 33 -3.42 0.62 -4.83
N GLY A 34 -3.51 1.33 -3.70
CA GLY A 34 -4.61 1.22 -2.75
C GLY A 34 -4.57 -0.02 -1.86
N HIS A 35 -3.55 -0.89 -1.97
CA HIS A 35 -3.42 -2.04 -1.07
C HIS A 35 -3.29 -1.57 0.38
N MET A 36 -4.21 -2.07 1.22
CA MET A 36 -4.34 -1.64 2.60
C MET A 36 -3.51 -2.50 3.54
N ALA A 37 -2.86 -1.87 4.51
CA ALA A 37 -2.08 -2.54 5.53
C ALA A 37 -2.02 -1.71 6.82
N SER A 38 -1.47 -2.29 7.87
CA SER A 38 -1.21 -1.58 9.12
C SER A 38 -0.17 -0.48 8.94
N GLU A 39 -0.14 0.46 9.89
CA GLU A 39 0.84 1.55 9.91
C GLU A 39 2.28 1.06 9.84
N ARG A 40 2.62 0.03 10.62
CA ARG A 40 3.99 -0.50 10.66
C ARG A 40 4.37 -1.15 9.35
N THR A 41 3.42 -1.84 8.71
CA THR A 41 3.64 -2.47 7.40
C THR A 41 3.89 -1.43 6.32
N VAL A 42 3.07 -0.39 6.20
CA VAL A 42 3.28 0.64 5.17
C VAL A 42 4.57 1.43 5.40
N LYS A 43 4.90 1.77 6.66
CA LYS A 43 6.14 2.45 7.01
C LYS A 43 7.37 1.63 6.65
N TYR A 44 7.37 0.35 7.00
CA TYR A 44 8.46 -0.55 6.66
C TYR A 44 8.70 -0.59 5.15
N TRP A 45 7.70 -0.98 4.37
CA TRP A 45 7.86 -1.16 2.93
C TRP A 45 8.11 0.14 2.17
N SER A 46 7.63 1.28 2.66
CA SER A 46 7.98 2.60 2.10
C SER A 46 9.44 3.02 2.29
N SER A 47 10.12 2.41 3.27
CA SER A 47 11.53 2.67 3.56
C SER A 47 12.48 1.65 2.93
N VAL A 48 11.94 0.54 2.39
CA VAL A 48 12.74 -0.50 1.73
C VAL A 48 12.84 -0.17 0.26
N ASP A 49 14.01 0.34 -0.11
CA ASP A 49 14.38 0.65 -1.48
C ASP A 49 14.80 -0.64 -2.21
N ILE A 50 13.99 -1.08 -3.18
CA ILE A 50 14.26 -2.31 -3.94
C ILE A 50 14.87 -1.95 -5.29
N PRO A 51 15.96 -2.62 -5.72
CA PRO A 51 16.54 -2.39 -7.04
C PRO A 51 15.54 -2.80 -8.12
N HIS A 52 15.13 -1.83 -8.95
CA HIS A 52 14.20 -2.06 -10.05
C HIS A 52 14.91 -1.97 -11.41
N GLY A 53 15.61 -3.06 -11.76
CA GLY A 53 16.40 -3.13 -13.00
C GLY A 53 17.54 -2.11 -13.03
N THR A 54 17.73 -1.42 -14.15
CA THR A 54 18.75 -0.36 -14.32
C THR A 54 18.27 1.03 -13.89
N ASN A 55 17.04 1.16 -13.39
CA ASN A 55 16.35 2.44 -13.21
C ASN A 55 16.38 2.98 -11.77
N GLY A 56 17.29 2.49 -10.93
CA GLY A 56 17.44 2.96 -9.56
C GLY A 56 16.68 2.13 -8.52
N PHE A 57 16.76 2.57 -7.27
CA PHE A 57 16.08 1.95 -6.14
C PHE A 57 14.77 2.70 -5.86
N HIS A 58 13.69 1.95 -5.73
CA HIS A 58 12.38 2.52 -5.39
C HIS A 58 11.67 1.61 -4.39
N ALA A 59 10.99 2.20 -3.42
CA ALA A 59 10.02 1.49 -2.62
C ALA A 59 8.85 1.01 -3.50
N ILE A 60 8.42 -0.24 -3.26
CA ILE A 60 7.31 -0.86 -3.99
C ILE A 60 6.27 -1.40 -3.00
N CYS A 61 5.02 -1.52 -3.46
CA CYS A 61 4.02 -2.27 -2.74
C CYS A 61 4.38 -3.77 -2.76
N PRO A 62 4.49 -4.45 -1.61
CA PRO A 62 4.89 -5.86 -1.56
C PRO A 62 3.83 -6.80 -2.15
N PHE A 63 2.57 -6.34 -2.26
CA PHE A 63 1.45 -7.17 -2.69
C PHE A 63 1.27 -7.23 -4.21
N CYS A 64 1.66 -6.17 -4.94
CA CYS A 64 1.50 -6.11 -6.40
C CYS A 64 2.73 -5.60 -7.15
N ALA A 65 3.83 -5.37 -6.45
CA ALA A 65 5.07 -4.80 -6.99
C ALA A 65 4.92 -3.42 -7.66
N ALA A 66 3.78 -2.73 -7.48
CA ALA A 66 3.60 -1.38 -8.00
C ALA A 66 4.57 -0.40 -7.29
N PRO A 67 5.29 0.46 -8.03
CA PRO A 67 6.16 1.47 -7.42
C PRO A 67 5.34 2.47 -6.61
N LEU A 68 5.80 2.77 -5.41
CA LEU A 68 5.16 3.75 -4.55
C LEU A 68 5.39 5.16 -5.10
N GLN A 69 4.36 6.00 -5.02
CA GLN A 69 4.40 7.37 -5.52
C GLN A 69 4.12 8.40 -4.43
N GLY A 70 4.78 9.55 -4.58
CA GLY A 70 4.74 10.64 -3.58
C GLY A 70 5.57 10.31 -2.34
N SER A 71 5.58 11.25 -1.40
CA SER A 71 6.22 11.06 -0.09
C SER A 71 5.14 11.08 0.99
N PRO A 72 4.97 10.02 1.80
CA PRO A 72 5.88 8.87 1.98
C PRO A 72 5.51 7.60 1.17
N GLY A 73 4.68 7.69 0.12
CA GLY A 73 4.28 6.51 -0.66
C GLY A 73 3.08 5.71 -0.09
N TYR A 74 2.47 6.22 0.98
CA TYR A 74 1.23 5.68 1.57
C TYR A 74 0.37 6.82 2.14
N VAL A 75 -0.90 6.52 2.40
CA VAL A 75 -1.88 7.44 2.98
C VAL A 75 -2.63 6.79 4.15
N ARG A 76 -3.00 7.60 5.14
CA ARG A 76 -3.87 7.16 6.25
C ARG A 76 -5.32 7.15 5.78
N LEU A 77 -6.04 6.07 6.08
CA LEU A 77 -7.46 5.96 5.78
C LEU A 77 -8.26 6.81 6.78
N ILE A 78 -9.23 7.58 6.27
CA ILE A 78 -10.13 8.42 7.07
C ILE A 78 -11.47 7.74 7.37
N PHE A 79 -11.79 6.66 6.66
CA PHE A 79 -12.98 5.84 6.89
C PHE A 79 -12.55 4.38 6.99
N GLN A 80 -12.91 3.75 8.10
CA GLN A 80 -12.65 2.33 8.37
C GLN A 80 -13.92 1.59 8.82
N ASP A 81 -15.05 2.29 8.85
CA ASP A 81 -16.34 1.80 9.32
C ASP A 81 -17.07 1.05 8.21
N ASN A 82 -17.13 -0.27 8.38
CA ASN A 82 -18.23 -1.20 8.11
C ASN A 82 -17.65 -2.62 7.93
N LEU A 83 -17.00 -3.13 8.98
CA LEU A 83 -16.70 -4.55 9.12
C LEU A 83 -17.54 -5.11 10.28
N ASP A 84 -18.85 -4.87 10.23
CA ASP A 84 -19.86 -5.67 10.94
C ASP A 84 -20.58 -6.57 9.93
#